data_AF-A0A940WFI6-F1
#
_entry.id   AF-A0A940WFI6-F1
#
_cell.length_a   1.000
_cell.length_b   1.000
_cell.length_c   1.000
_cell.angle_alpha   90.00
_cell.angle_beta   90.00
_cell.angle_gamma   90.00
#
_symmetry.space_group_name_H-M   'P 1'
#
loop_
_entity.id
_entity.type
_entity.pdbx_description
1 polymer ?
#
loop_
_entity_poly.entity_id
_entity_poly.type
_entity_poly.pdbx_seq_one_letter_code
_entity_poly.pdbx_strand_id
1 'polypeptide(L)'
;MLLSEETVLSGGDRFILRGFSPLANFGYTVGGGAVLHPKPPARRGVLSGGDRFILRGFSPLANFGYTVGGGAVLHPKPPARRGTGRTVPEALPRLRSEDPAERVLATVEDAGAAGVTPADAAVVAGLGVDRTRGALMELVAKRVITEVPGSGKIWHRSAISTASSFCGEALTQLHDRNPERNGFPREEIASLFPVPPDPGFLSLALEGNASISRQGELHFLPARKPKAVELGSPLARRIAEFLRAAGDAAPGRAELLEAVKGISADPKAVEKVVDGLARSGGIVRVKELLFDGAALRGIQEKLVAFLAKRGEITVPEFKEMT
;
A
#
# COMPACT_ATOMS: atom_id res chain seq x y z
N MET A 1 9.36 2.47 -34.64
CA MET A 1 9.88 2.18 -33.29
C MET A 1 9.29 0.84 -32.89
N LEU A 2 10.11 -0.21 -32.89
CA LEU A 2 9.69 -1.61 -32.83
C LEU A 2 9.09 -1.96 -31.45
N LEU A 3 7.95 -2.63 -31.47
CA LEU A 3 7.29 -3.24 -30.31
C LEU A 3 8.25 -4.25 -29.67
N SER A 4 8.81 -3.93 -28.50
CA SER A 4 9.83 -4.77 -27.84
C SER A 4 9.34 -5.48 -26.58
N GLU A 5 8.03 -5.56 -26.33
CA GLU A 5 7.49 -6.37 -25.22
C GLU A 5 6.42 -7.33 -25.74
N GLU A 6 6.90 -8.41 -26.37
CA GLU A 6 6.13 -9.60 -26.65
C GLU A 6 5.90 -10.40 -25.34
N THR A 7 4.65 -10.50 -24.87
CA THR A 7 4.32 -11.28 -23.68
C THR A 7 4.45 -12.76 -23.97
N VAL A 8 5.61 -13.30 -23.65
CA VAL A 8 5.95 -14.71 -23.72
C VAL A 8 5.41 -15.45 -22.50
N LEU A 9 4.65 -16.53 -22.70
CA LEU A 9 4.36 -17.49 -21.62
C LEU A 9 5.50 -18.52 -21.44
N SER A 10 5.99 -18.64 -20.20
CA SER A 10 7.02 -19.57 -19.74
C SER A 10 6.45 -20.56 -18.71
N GLY A 11 7.18 -21.66 -18.43
CA GLY A 11 6.78 -22.61 -17.39
C GLY A 11 6.66 -21.91 -16.02
N GLY A 12 5.52 -22.10 -15.34
CA GLY A 12 5.21 -21.40 -14.09
C GLY A 12 4.34 -20.13 -14.22
N ASP A 13 4.14 -19.62 -15.45
CA ASP A 13 3.27 -18.47 -15.67
C ASP A 13 1.80 -18.82 -15.46
N ARG A 14 1.06 -17.88 -14.89
CA ARG A 14 -0.40 -17.99 -14.72
C ARG A 14 -1.08 -17.45 -15.97
N PHE A 15 -2.23 -18.00 -16.32
CA PHE A 15 -3.08 -17.49 -17.39
C PHE A 15 -4.55 -17.80 -17.07
N ILE A 16 -5.47 -17.09 -17.73
CA ILE A 16 -6.90 -17.40 -17.64
C ILE A 16 -7.42 -17.75 -19.03
N LEU A 17 -7.95 -18.97 -19.16
CA LEU A 17 -8.57 -19.45 -20.39
C LEU A 17 -10.09 -19.56 -20.22
N ARG A 18 -10.77 -19.45 -21.36
CA ARG A 18 -12.12 -19.97 -21.53
C ARG A 18 -12.03 -21.35 -22.16
N GLY A 19 -12.62 -22.38 -21.54
CA GLY A 19 -12.76 -23.70 -22.16
C GLY A 19 -14.17 -23.94 -22.70
N PHE A 20 -14.25 -24.59 -23.86
CA PHE A 20 -15.45 -25.23 -24.40
C PHE A 20 -15.16 -26.74 -24.51
N SER A 21 -15.96 -27.55 -23.82
CA SER A 21 -15.90 -29.02 -23.91
C SER A 21 -17.13 -29.52 -24.66
N PRO A 22 -16.97 -30.46 -25.62
CA PRO A 22 -18.09 -31.16 -26.23
C PRO A 22 -18.67 -32.28 -25.35
N LEU A 23 -18.06 -32.56 -24.18
CA LEU A 23 -18.52 -33.61 -23.27
C LEU A 23 -19.66 -33.08 -22.39
N ALA A 24 -20.81 -33.77 -22.42
CA ALA A 24 -22.09 -33.35 -21.82
C ALA A 24 -22.06 -32.96 -20.32
N ASN A 25 -21.02 -33.36 -19.58
CA ASN A 25 -20.87 -33.10 -18.14
C ASN A 25 -19.87 -31.98 -17.80
N PHE A 26 -19.24 -31.36 -18.80
CA PHE A 26 -18.29 -30.26 -18.61
C PHE A 26 -18.84 -29.01 -19.30
N GLY A 27 -19.70 -28.27 -18.60
CA GLY A 27 -20.15 -26.95 -19.05
C GLY A 27 -18.99 -25.96 -19.27
N TYR A 28 -19.33 -24.76 -19.73
CA TYR A 28 -18.38 -23.65 -19.87
C TYR A 28 -17.61 -23.43 -18.58
N THR A 29 -16.28 -23.60 -18.63
CA THR A 29 -15.41 -23.38 -17.47
C THR A 29 -14.61 -22.11 -17.68
N VAL A 30 -14.80 -21.13 -16.79
CA VAL A 30 -13.83 -20.03 -16.60
C VAL A 30 -12.80 -20.56 -15.60
N GLY A 31 -11.73 -21.14 -16.14
CA GLY A 31 -10.68 -21.75 -15.34
C GLY A 31 -9.39 -20.95 -15.46
N GLY A 32 -8.85 -20.50 -14.33
CA GLY A 32 -7.45 -20.10 -14.26
C GLY A 32 -6.57 -21.34 -14.29
N GLY A 33 -5.48 -21.30 -15.05
CA GLY A 33 -4.48 -22.36 -15.11
C GLY A 33 -3.09 -21.80 -14.86
N ALA A 34 -2.18 -22.65 -14.40
CA ALA A 34 -0.74 -22.38 -14.50
C ALA A 34 -0.18 -23.20 -15.67
N VAL A 35 0.85 -22.69 -16.35
CA VAL A 35 1.60 -23.49 -17.33
C VAL A 35 2.36 -24.57 -16.56
N LEU A 36 1.70 -25.71 -16.32
CA LEU A 36 2.29 -26.91 -15.74
C LEU A 36 3.00 -27.69 -16.85
N HIS A 37 4.11 -27.15 -17.37
CA HIS A 37 4.97 -27.89 -18.30
C HIS A 37 6.33 -28.15 -17.64
N PRO A 38 6.72 -29.43 -17.38
CA PRO A 38 8.07 -29.76 -16.92
C PRO A 38 9.14 -29.57 -18.01
N LYS A 39 8.72 -29.39 -19.27
CA LYS A 39 9.53 -28.92 -20.41
C LYS A 39 8.69 -27.97 -21.25
N PRO A 40 8.81 -26.65 -21.12
CA PRO A 40 8.10 -25.70 -21.98
C PRO A 40 8.53 -25.91 -23.45
N PRO A 41 7.65 -25.62 -24.43
CA PRO A 41 8.03 -25.69 -25.84
C PRO A 41 9.26 -24.80 -26.08
N ALA A 42 10.19 -25.27 -26.92
CA ALA A 42 11.43 -24.55 -27.23
C ALA A 42 11.20 -23.16 -27.86
N ARG A 43 9.97 -22.89 -28.32
CA ARG A 43 9.53 -21.57 -28.79
C ARG A 43 8.51 -20.98 -27.83
N ARG A 44 8.93 -19.87 -27.24
CA ARG A 44 8.12 -18.91 -26.48
C ARG A 44 6.94 -18.46 -27.34
N GLY A 45 5.70 -18.63 -26.84
CA GLY A 45 4.49 -18.23 -27.55
C GLY A 45 4.01 -16.85 -27.06
N VAL A 46 3.71 -15.95 -28.00
CA VAL A 46 3.10 -14.64 -27.72
C VAL A 46 1.59 -14.83 -27.70
N LEU A 47 0.94 -14.50 -26.58
CA LEU A 47 -0.52 -14.58 -26.46
C LEU A 47 -1.13 -13.22 -26.11
N SER A 48 -2.24 -12.91 -26.76
CA SER A 48 -3.10 -11.76 -26.51
C SER A 48 -4.50 -12.20 -26.07
N GLY A 49 -5.24 -11.29 -25.44
CA GLY A 49 -6.64 -11.50 -25.15
C GLY A 49 -7.44 -11.78 -26.43
N GLY A 50 -8.30 -12.79 -26.39
CA GLY A 50 -9.09 -13.23 -27.54
C GLY A 50 -8.41 -14.26 -28.44
N ASP A 51 -7.11 -14.53 -28.27
CA ASP A 51 -6.42 -15.58 -29.03
C ASP A 51 -7.09 -16.94 -28.83
N ARG A 52 -7.39 -17.62 -29.94
CA ARG A 52 -8.06 -18.92 -29.91
C ARG A 52 -7.04 -20.04 -29.75
N PHE A 53 -7.39 -21.04 -28.94
CA PHE A 53 -6.58 -22.24 -28.75
C PHE A 53 -7.42 -23.51 -28.89
N ILE A 54 -6.73 -24.63 -29.14
CA ILE A 54 -7.29 -25.98 -29.13
C ILE A 54 -6.52 -26.78 -28.09
N LEU A 55 -7.23 -27.42 -27.18
CA LEU A 55 -6.65 -28.36 -26.22
C LEU A 55 -6.60 -29.74 -26.86
N ARG A 56 -5.41 -30.31 -26.88
CA ARG A 56 -5.18 -31.69 -27.31
C ARG A 56 -4.74 -32.53 -26.13
N GLY A 57 -5.34 -33.71 -25.98
CA GLY A 57 -4.95 -34.71 -25.01
C GLY A 57 -3.69 -35.44 -25.47
N PHE A 58 -3.01 -36.06 -24.51
CA PHE A 58 -1.83 -36.90 -24.79
C PHE A 58 -2.21 -38.28 -25.35
N SER A 59 -3.48 -38.68 -25.21
CA SER A 59 -4.02 -39.95 -25.70
C SER A 59 -5.29 -39.71 -26.51
N PRO A 60 -5.56 -40.55 -27.53
CA PRO A 60 -6.76 -40.43 -28.34
C PRO A 60 -8.02 -40.77 -27.53
N LEU A 61 -9.03 -39.91 -27.63
CA LEU A 61 -10.39 -40.11 -27.14
C LEU A 61 -11.19 -40.89 -28.19
N ALA A 62 -12.06 -41.79 -27.73
CA ALA A 62 -12.80 -42.74 -28.57
C ALA A 62 -13.50 -42.10 -29.78
N ASN A 63 -14.03 -40.88 -29.65
CA ASN A 63 -14.83 -40.20 -30.69
C ASN A 63 -14.28 -38.84 -31.13
N PHE A 64 -13.19 -38.35 -30.54
CA PHE A 64 -12.71 -36.96 -30.73
C PHE A 64 -11.23 -36.89 -31.14
N GLY A 65 -10.62 -38.05 -31.43
CA GLY A 65 -9.18 -38.14 -31.69
C GLY A 65 -8.40 -37.56 -30.51
N TYR A 66 -7.40 -36.74 -30.78
CA TYR A 66 -6.63 -36.08 -29.71
C TYR A 66 -7.29 -34.80 -29.18
N THR A 67 -8.43 -34.35 -29.71
CA THR A 67 -8.98 -33.04 -29.33
C THR A 67 -9.85 -33.16 -28.08
N VAL A 68 -9.44 -32.46 -27.02
CA VAL A 68 -10.17 -32.39 -25.75
C VAL A 68 -11.19 -31.25 -25.77
N GLY A 69 -10.86 -30.15 -26.45
CA GLY A 69 -11.74 -28.98 -26.55
C GLY A 69 -11.01 -27.80 -27.16
N GLY A 70 -11.58 -26.61 -27.02
CA GLY A 70 -10.94 -25.37 -27.47
C GLY A 70 -11.42 -24.17 -26.67
N GLY A 71 -10.94 -22.99 -27.04
CA GLY A 71 -11.44 -21.76 -26.47
C GLY A 71 -10.57 -20.56 -26.76
N ALA A 72 -10.61 -19.57 -25.87
CA ALA A 72 -9.91 -18.30 -26.06
C ALA A 72 -9.20 -17.84 -24.79
N VAL A 73 -8.04 -17.21 -24.96
CA VAL A 73 -7.28 -16.54 -23.91
C VAL A 73 -8.09 -15.34 -23.43
N LEU A 74 -8.27 -15.20 -22.11
CA LEU A 74 -8.92 -14.01 -21.53
C LEU A 74 -7.90 -13.02 -21.00
N HIS A 75 -6.94 -13.53 -20.24
CA HIS A 75 -5.88 -12.71 -19.67
C HIS A 75 -4.59 -13.51 -19.74
N PRO A 76 -3.59 -13.08 -20.55
CA PRO A 76 -2.34 -13.81 -20.71
C PRO A 76 -1.48 -13.74 -19.44
N LYS A 77 -1.50 -12.62 -18.71
CA LYS A 77 -0.72 -12.40 -17.48
C LYS A 77 -1.56 -11.91 -16.29
N PRO A 78 -2.51 -12.73 -15.78
CA PRO A 78 -3.45 -12.31 -14.74
C PRO A 78 -2.72 -11.95 -13.44
N PRO A 79 -3.22 -10.97 -12.67
CA PRO A 79 -2.64 -10.61 -11.39
C PRO A 79 -2.78 -11.76 -10.38
N ALA A 80 -1.93 -11.74 -9.35
CA ALA A 80 -1.99 -12.73 -8.30
C ALA A 80 -3.28 -12.59 -7.47
N ARG A 81 -4.11 -13.63 -7.46
CA ARG A 81 -5.33 -13.69 -6.65
C ARG A 81 -5.07 -14.50 -5.39
N ARG A 82 -5.38 -13.97 -4.20
CA ARG A 82 -5.35 -14.69 -2.92
C ARG A 82 -6.78 -15.15 -2.57
N GLY A 83 -6.94 -16.43 -2.27
CA GLY A 83 -8.20 -17.00 -1.76
C GLY A 83 -8.60 -18.32 -2.41
N THR A 84 -9.17 -19.22 -1.62
CA THR A 84 -9.88 -20.45 -2.04
C THR A 84 -11.33 -20.18 -2.47
N GLY A 85 -11.75 -18.91 -2.49
CA GLY A 85 -13.10 -18.48 -2.84
C GLY A 85 -13.37 -18.56 -4.34
N ARG A 86 -14.42 -19.30 -4.71
CA ARG A 86 -14.91 -19.54 -6.08
C ARG A 86 -15.46 -18.29 -6.80
N THR A 87 -15.31 -17.09 -6.25
CA THR A 87 -15.86 -15.87 -6.83
C THR A 87 -14.96 -15.38 -7.94
N VAL A 88 -15.44 -15.50 -9.18
CA VAL A 88 -14.80 -14.93 -10.37
C VAL A 88 -14.87 -13.41 -10.25
N PRO A 89 -13.75 -12.67 -10.28
CA PRO A 89 -13.74 -11.21 -10.33
C PRO A 89 -14.71 -10.66 -11.38
N GLU A 90 -15.46 -9.61 -11.03
CA GLU A 90 -16.50 -9.03 -11.90
C GLU A 90 -15.95 -8.49 -13.23
N ALA A 91 -14.67 -8.15 -13.27
CA ALA A 91 -13.98 -7.72 -14.49
C ALA A 91 -13.75 -8.86 -15.50
N LEU A 92 -13.56 -10.11 -15.04
CA LEU A 92 -13.16 -11.23 -15.91
C LEU A 92 -14.19 -11.58 -17.00
N PRO A 93 -15.50 -11.64 -16.71
CA PRO A 93 -16.50 -11.85 -17.77
C PRO A 93 -16.48 -10.73 -18.81
N ARG A 94 -16.19 -9.50 -18.40
CA ARG A 94 -16.21 -8.30 -19.27
C ARG A 94 -15.00 -8.18 -20.19
N LEU A 95 -13.91 -8.89 -19.90
CA LEU A 95 -12.82 -9.11 -20.86
C LEU A 95 -13.28 -9.82 -22.15
N ARG A 96 -14.48 -10.43 -22.16
CA ARG A 96 -15.10 -11.04 -23.36
C ARG A 96 -16.04 -10.12 -24.11
N SER A 97 -16.22 -8.88 -23.65
CA SER A 97 -17.17 -7.97 -24.25
C SER A 97 -16.86 -7.77 -25.74
N GLU A 98 -17.92 -7.69 -26.55
CA GLU A 98 -17.79 -7.31 -27.96
C GLU A 98 -17.37 -5.84 -28.09
N ASP A 99 -17.63 -5.03 -27.06
CA ASP A 99 -17.17 -3.65 -26.97
C ASP A 99 -15.67 -3.58 -26.59
N PRO A 100 -14.80 -3.03 -27.47
CA PRO A 100 -13.39 -2.80 -27.17
C PRO A 100 -13.16 -1.92 -25.93
N ALA A 101 -13.98 -0.89 -25.71
CA ALA A 101 -13.81 0.02 -24.59
C ALA A 101 -14.06 -0.69 -23.25
N GLU A 102 -15.07 -1.55 -23.21
CA GLU A 102 -15.37 -2.38 -22.05
C GLU A 102 -14.25 -3.38 -21.73
N ARG A 103 -13.62 -3.99 -22.75
CA ARG A 103 -12.46 -4.86 -22.54
C ARG A 103 -11.26 -4.12 -21.94
N VAL A 104 -11.00 -2.89 -22.40
CA VAL A 104 -9.93 -2.03 -21.84
C VAL A 104 -10.25 -1.65 -20.40
N LEU A 105 -11.49 -1.23 -20.11
CA LEU A 105 -11.90 -0.90 -18.75
C LEU A 105 -11.75 -2.09 -17.80
N ALA A 106 -12.28 -3.25 -18.19
CA ALA A 106 -12.18 -4.50 -17.44
C ALA A 106 -10.72 -4.92 -17.21
N THR A 107 -9.82 -4.64 -18.16
CA THR A 107 -8.38 -4.90 -18.00
C THR A 107 -7.78 -4.02 -16.89
N VAL A 108 -8.06 -2.72 -16.90
CA VAL A 108 -7.56 -1.78 -15.88
C VAL A 108 -8.13 -2.11 -14.50
N GLU A 109 -9.40 -2.54 -14.45
CA GLU A 109 -10.04 -2.95 -13.21
C GLU A 109 -9.47 -4.26 -12.66
N ASP A 110 -9.22 -5.27 -13.50
CA ASP A 110 -8.65 -6.54 -13.08
C ASP A 110 -7.24 -6.37 -12.49
N ALA A 111 -6.46 -5.42 -13.02
CA ALA A 111 -5.13 -5.10 -12.52
C ALA A 111 -5.10 -4.60 -11.06
N GLY A 112 -6.21 -4.05 -10.56
CA GLY A 112 -6.35 -3.62 -9.17
C GLY A 112 -5.26 -2.64 -8.73
N ALA A 113 -4.70 -2.84 -7.54
CA ALA A 113 -3.65 -1.97 -6.98
C ALA A 113 -2.31 -2.03 -7.74
N ALA A 114 -2.05 -3.08 -8.53
CA ALA A 114 -0.80 -3.20 -9.28
C ALA A 114 -0.72 -2.20 -10.45
N GLY A 115 -1.89 -1.80 -10.96
CA GLY A 115 -2.03 -0.98 -12.16
C GLY A 115 -1.63 -1.71 -13.44
N VAL A 116 -1.89 -1.08 -14.58
CA VAL A 116 -1.54 -1.63 -15.89
C VAL A 116 -0.92 -0.56 -16.77
N THR A 117 0.06 -0.94 -17.60
CA THR A 117 0.62 -0.04 -18.62
C THR A 117 -0.29 0.00 -19.85
N PRO A 118 -0.24 1.05 -20.70
CA PRO A 118 -0.99 1.07 -21.95
C PRO A 118 -0.66 -0.12 -22.88
N ALA A 119 0.59 -0.58 -22.88
CA ALA A 119 1.05 -1.72 -23.67
C ALA A 119 0.47 -3.04 -23.15
N ASP A 120 0.56 -3.29 -21.85
CA ASP A 120 -0.06 -4.47 -21.23
C ASP A 120 -1.58 -4.46 -21.41
N ALA A 121 -2.20 -3.28 -21.31
CA ALA A 121 -3.64 -3.14 -21.51
C ALA A 121 -4.04 -3.54 -22.94
N ALA A 122 -3.25 -3.21 -23.95
CA ALA A 122 -3.49 -3.60 -25.33
C ALA A 122 -3.37 -5.12 -25.52
N VAL A 123 -2.37 -5.75 -24.88
CA VAL A 123 -2.16 -7.20 -24.92
C VAL A 123 -3.32 -7.94 -24.26
N VAL A 124 -3.75 -7.53 -23.07
CA VAL A 124 -4.85 -8.19 -22.34
C VAL A 124 -6.20 -7.93 -22.99
N ALA A 125 -6.46 -6.71 -23.46
CA ALA A 125 -7.71 -6.39 -24.14
C ALA A 125 -7.78 -7.04 -25.53
N GLY A 126 -6.67 -7.47 -26.12
CA GLY A 126 -6.65 -8.04 -27.48
C GLY A 126 -6.90 -7.00 -28.56
N LEU A 127 -6.28 -5.82 -28.41
CA LEU A 127 -6.48 -4.66 -29.26
C LEU A 127 -5.14 -4.08 -29.72
N GLY A 128 -5.14 -3.42 -30.89
CA GLY A 128 -3.99 -2.65 -31.35
C GLY A 128 -3.75 -1.42 -30.48
N VAL A 129 -2.49 -0.99 -30.37
CA VAL A 129 -2.04 0.11 -29.49
C VAL A 129 -2.85 1.40 -29.68
N ASP A 130 -3.15 1.78 -30.92
CA ASP A 130 -3.89 3.02 -31.21
C ASP A 130 -5.34 2.95 -30.73
N ARG A 131 -6.02 1.81 -30.89
CA ARG A 131 -7.38 1.60 -30.40
C ARG A 131 -7.43 1.59 -28.89
N THR A 132 -6.47 0.92 -28.24
CA THR A 132 -6.34 0.91 -26.79
C THR A 132 -6.12 2.32 -26.26
N ARG A 133 -5.21 3.08 -26.88
CA ARG A 133 -4.92 4.47 -26.49
C ARG A 133 -6.16 5.36 -26.62
N GLY A 134 -6.92 5.25 -27.71
CA GLY A 134 -8.19 5.97 -27.88
C GLY A 134 -9.18 5.67 -26.75
N ALA A 135 -9.38 4.38 -26.43
CA ALA A 135 -10.26 3.96 -25.34
C ALA A 135 -9.78 4.47 -23.96
N LEU A 136 -8.48 4.40 -23.69
CA LEU A 136 -7.91 4.93 -22.45
C LEU A 136 -8.12 6.44 -22.31
N MET A 137 -7.92 7.22 -23.39
CA MET A 137 -8.16 8.67 -23.39
C MET A 137 -9.62 9.00 -23.06
N GLU A 138 -10.58 8.27 -23.63
CA GLU A 138 -12.00 8.45 -23.33
C GLU A 138 -12.33 8.11 -21.87
N LEU A 139 -11.77 7.02 -21.34
CA LEU A 139 -11.98 6.58 -19.96
C LEU A 139 -11.36 7.55 -18.95
N VAL A 140 -10.20 8.16 -19.28
CA VAL A 140 -9.59 9.24 -18.50
C VAL A 140 -10.47 10.49 -18.54
N ALA A 141 -11.01 10.87 -19.70
CA ALA A 141 -11.91 12.02 -19.84
C ALA A 141 -13.20 11.83 -19.01
N LYS A 142 -13.74 10.61 -18.95
CA LYS A 142 -14.87 10.22 -18.08
C LYS A 142 -14.47 10.09 -16.61
N ARG A 143 -13.19 10.23 -16.28
CA ARG A 143 -12.58 10.08 -14.95
C ARG A 143 -12.84 8.70 -14.31
N VAL A 144 -13.05 7.66 -15.11
CA VAL A 144 -13.26 6.28 -14.62
C VAL A 144 -11.93 5.63 -14.27
N ILE A 145 -10.87 6.01 -14.98
CA ILE A 145 -9.49 5.60 -14.74
C ILE A 145 -8.60 6.83 -14.54
N THR A 146 -7.40 6.61 -14.04
CA THR A 146 -6.39 7.66 -13.88
C THR A 146 -5.02 7.11 -14.27
N GLU A 147 -4.36 7.79 -15.18
CA GLU A 147 -2.98 7.54 -15.58
C GLU A 147 -2.05 8.36 -14.70
N VAL A 148 -0.98 7.75 -14.19
CA VAL A 148 0.06 8.45 -13.45
C VAL A 148 1.34 8.49 -14.28
N PRO A 149 1.75 9.66 -14.78
CA PRO A 149 2.94 9.77 -15.62
C PRO A 149 4.22 9.23 -14.97
N GLY A 150 4.37 9.43 -13.65
CA GLY A 150 5.57 8.99 -12.91
C GLY A 150 5.76 7.48 -12.84
N SER A 151 4.69 6.70 -12.98
CA SER A 151 4.75 5.23 -13.01
C SER A 151 4.52 4.64 -14.40
N GLY A 152 4.02 5.44 -15.35
CA GLY A 152 3.59 4.96 -16.68
C GLY A 152 2.40 4.00 -16.63
N LYS A 153 1.69 3.95 -15.49
CA LYS A 153 0.60 3.02 -15.23
C LYS A 153 -0.73 3.72 -15.03
N ILE A 154 -1.78 2.92 -15.17
CA ILE A 154 -3.16 3.33 -15.12
C ILE A 154 -3.88 2.50 -14.05
N TRP A 155 -4.72 3.18 -13.28
CA TRP A 155 -5.55 2.57 -12.25
C TRP A 155 -7.02 2.91 -12.44
N HIS A 156 -7.87 1.97 -12.05
CA HIS A 156 -9.31 2.18 -11.98
C HIS A 156 -9.67 3.00 -10.73
N ARG A 157 -10.70 3.85 -10.84
CA ARG A 157 -11.18 4.68 -9.72
C ARG A 157 -11.53 3.87 -8.48
N SER A 158 -12.10 2.67 -8.65
CA SER A 158 -12.45 1.82 -7.49
C SER A 158 -11.20 1.41 -6.70
N ALA A 159 -10.12 1.03 -7.38
CA ALA A 159 -8.86 0.66 -6.72
C ALA A 159 -8.25 1.83 -5.95
N ILE A 160 -8.29 3.04 -6.53
CA ILE A 160 -7.85 4.28 -5.86
C ILE A 160 -8.71 4.56 -4.63
N SER A 161 -10.04 4.42 -4.75
CA SER A 161 -10.97 4.62 -3.62
C SER A 161 -10.71 3.64 -2.48
N THR A 162 -10.52 2.36 -2.79
CA THR A 162 -10.17 1.34 -1.78
C THR A 162 -8.85 1.66 -1.09
N ALA A 163 -7.81 2.05 -1.85
CA ALA A 163 -6.53 2.45 -1.28
C ALA A 163 -6.63 3.75 -0.45
N SER A 164 -7.49 4.69 -0.87
CA SER A 164 -7.77 5.94 -0.15
C SER A 164 -8.40 5.69 1.23
N SER A 165 -9.38 4.79 1.30
CA SER A 165 -9.93 4.32 2.58
C SER A 165 -8.88 3.66 3.45
N PHE A 166 -8.07 2.76 2.87
CA PHE A 166 -6.97 2.11 3.59
C PHE A 166 -5.94 3.12 4.13
N CYS A 167 -5.60 4.17 3.37
CA CYS A 167 -4.71 5.23 3.86
C CYS A 167 -5.26 5.92 5.11
N GLY A 168 -6.59 6.13 5.19
CA GLY A 168 -7.24 6.69 6.37
C GLY A 168 -7.15 5.77 7.59
N GLU A 169 -7.34 4.47 7.39
CA GLU A 169 -7.18 3.44 8.44
C GLU A 169 -5.71 3.35 8.90
N ALA A 170 -4.77 3.32 7.96
CA ALA A 170 -3.34 3.31 8.21
C ALA A 170 -2.91 4.53 9.03
N LEU A 171 -3.34 5.74 8.64
CA LEU A 171 -3.07 6.96 9.40
C LEU A 171 -3.73 6.93 10.78
N THR A 172 -4.94 6.39 10.91
CA THR A 172 -5.58 6.21 12.22
C THR A 172 -4.72 5.34 13.12
N GLN A 173 -4.26 4.19 12.64
CA GLN A 173 -3.40 3.28 13.39
C GLN A 173 -2.05 3.93 13.75
N LEU A 174 -1.46 4.71 12.83
CA LEU A 174 -0.20 5.41 13.08
C LEU A 174 -0.37 6.49 14.17
N HIS A 175 -1.45 7.28 14.12
CA HIS A 175 -1.80 8.27 15.15
C HIS A 175 -2.09 7.61 16.50
N ASP A 176 -2.78 6.46 16.52
CA ASP A 176 -3.06 5.74 17.77
C ASP A 176 -1.78 5.20 18.43
N ARG A 177 -0.81 4.76 17.62
CA ARG A 177 0.51 4.27 18.09
C ARG A 177 1.48 5.39 18.48
N ASN A 178 1.37 6.56 17.84
CA ASN A 178 2.24 7.70 18.08
C ASN A 178 1.42 9.00 18.20
N PRO A 179 0.61 9.16 19.27
CA PRO A 179 -0.29 10.31 19.43
C PRO A 179 0.42 11.67 19.46
N GLU A 180 1.73 11.66 19.62
CA GLU A 180 2.58 12.83 19.70
C GLU A 180 3.05 13.39 18.36
N ARG A 181 2.90 12.62 17.29
CA ARG A 181 3.41 12.98 15.96
C ARG A 181 2.39 13.79 15.18
N ASN A 182 2.87 14.84 14.52
CA ASN A 182 2.02 15.75 13.73
C ASN A 182 1.60 15.18 12.36
N GLY A 183 2.11 14.00 11.99
CA GLY A 183 1.86 13.33 10.74
C GLY A 183 2.96 12.32 10.41
N PHE A 184 2.76 11.61 9.30
CA PHE A 184 3.61 10.50 8.89
C PHE A 184 4.02 10.65 7.43
N PRO A 185 5.28 10.32 7.08
CA PRO A 185 5.74 10.31 5.70
C PRO A 185 5.08 9.16 4.93
N ARG A 186 5.16 9.23 3.60
CA ARG A 186 4.50 8.25 2.71
C ARG A 186 5.02 6.84 2.93
N GLU A 187 6.30 6.71 3.21
CA GLU A 187 7.00 5.43 3.41
C GLU A 187 6.46 4.69 4.63
N GLU A 188 6.13 5.42 5.70
CA GLU A 188 5.53 4.83 6.90
C GLU A 188 4.09 4.38 6.64
N ILE A 189 3.33 5.14 5.86
CA ILE A 189 1.97 4.76 5.46
C ILE A 189 2.01 3.53 4.53
N ALA A 190 2.94 3.53 3.58
CA ALA A 190 3.18 2.43 2.65
C ALA A 190 3.53 1.13 3.37
N SER A 191 4.27 1.21 4.48
CA SER A 191 4.69 0.05 5.27
C SER A 191 3.52 -0.75 5.89
N LEU A 192 2.34 -0.14 6.03
CA LEU A 192 1.16 -0.81 6.56
C LEU A 192 0.38 -1.59 5.48
N PHE A 193 0.66 -1.35 4.20
CA PHE A 193 0.03 -2.13 3.13
C PHE A 193 0.57 -3.57 3.11
N PRO A 194 -0.28 -4.57 2.79
CA PRO A 194 0.17 -5.96 2.67
C PRO A 194 1.28 -6.17 1.61
N VAL A 195 1.28 -5.32 0.58
CA VAL A 195 2.31 -5.24 -0.45
C VAL A 195 2.61 -3.76 -0.65
N PRO A 196 3.88 -3.33 -0.66
CA PRO A 196 4.24 -1.94 -0.90
C PRO A 196 3.60 -1.41 -2.20
N PRO A 197 2.78 -0.36 -2.14
CA PRO A 197 2.12 0.21 -3.31
C PRO A 197 3.12 0.97 -4.19
N ASP A 198 2.74 1.14 -5.46
CA ASP A 198 3.44 2.07 -6.35
C ASP A 198 3.39 3.51 -5.77
N PRO A 199 4.49 4.28 -5.76
CA PRO A 199 4.51 5.63 -5.19
C PRO A 199 3.49 6.59 -5.82
N GLY A 200 3.26 6.47 -7.13
CA GLY A 200 2.27 7.25 -7.86
C GLY A 200 0.86 6.87 -7.45
N PHE A 201 0.59 5.58 -7.30
CA PHE A 201 -0.69 5.08 -6.80
C PHE A 201 -0.98 5.51 -5.36
N LEU A 202 0.02 5.43 -4.47
CA LEU A 202 -0.12 5.89 -3.10
C LEU A 202 -0.39 7.39 -3.02
N SER A 203 0.28 8.19 -3.87
CA SER A 203 0.03 9.63 -3.96
C SER A 203 -1.42 9.92 -4.36
N LEU A 204 -1.93 9.26 -5.39
CA LEU A 204 -3.33 9.37 -5.79
C LEU A 204 -4.30 8.96 -4.67
N ALA A 205 -4.01 7.88 -3.96
CA ALA A 205 -4.85 7.39 -2.88
C ALA A 205 -4.91 8.39 -1.71
N LEU A 206 -3.78 8.99 -1.33
CA LEU A 206 -3.70 10.01 -0.29
C LEU A 206 -4.43 11.30 -0.68
N GLU A 207 -4.26 11.75 -1.93
CA GLU A 207 -4.92 12.95 -2.46
C GLU A 207 -6.43 12.74 -2.67
N GLY A 208 -6.84 11.49 -2.94
CA GLY A 208 -8.24 11.10 -3.09
C GLY A 208 -9.04 11.05 -1.79
N ASN A 209 -8.41 11.26 -0.63
CA ASN A 209 -9.09 11.25 0.67
C ASN A 209 -9.18 12.67 1.26
N ALA A 210 -10.37 13.28 1.22
CA ALA A 210 -10.58 14.63 1.74
C ALA A 210 -10.33 14.77 3.26
N SER A 211 -10.31 13.66 4.00
CA SER A 211 -9.99 13.67 5.44
C SER A 211 -8.49 13.70 5.73
N ILE A 212 -7.65 13.47 4.72
CA ILE A 212 -6.19 13.47 4.84
C ILE A 212 -5.68 14.85 4.42
N SER A 213 -4.86 15.46 5.28
CA SER A 213 -4.15 16.70 4.99
C SER A 213 -2.66 16.45 4.87
N ARG A 214 -1.99 17.32 4.12
CA ARG A 214 -0.54 17.26 3.87
C ARG A 214 0.13 18.53 4.39
N GLN A 215 1.28 18.38 5.04
CA GLN A 215 2.17 19.47 5.43
C GLN A 215 3.61 19.06 5.10
N GLY A 216 4.18 19.63 4.04
CA GLY A 216 5.45 19.16 3.47
C GLY A 216 5.34 17.70 3.02
N GLU A 217 6.20 16.83 3.53
CA GLU A 217 6.18 15.39 3.23
C GLU A 217 5.28 14.57 4.19
N LEU A 218 4.71 15.22 5.22
CA LEU A 218 3.89 14.55 6.22
C LEU A 218 2.41 14.56 5.83
N HIS A 219 1.75 13.43 6.01
CA HIS A 219 0.31 13.25 5.84
C HIS A 219 -0.32 12.94 7.19
N PHE A 220 -1.50 13.50 7.46
CA PHE A 220 -2.17 13.37 8.75
C PHE A 220 -3.69 13.55 8.63
N LEU A 221 -4.41 13.08 9.65
CA LEU A 221 -5.84 13.34 9.80
C LEU A 221 -6.00 14.60 10.69
N PRO A 222 -6.58 15.72 10.20
CA PRO A 222 -6.71 16.96 10.97
C PRO A 222 -7.40 16.77 12.33
N ALA A 223 -8.40 15.89 12.40
CA ALA A 223 -9.11 15.57 13.63
C ALA A 223 -8.24 14.87 14.68
N ARG A 224 -7.16 14.21 14.26
CA ARG A 224 -6.22 13.48 15.12
C ARG A 224 -4.88 14.19 15.27
N LYS A 225 -4.64 15.28 14.53
CA LYS A 225 -3.47 16.12 14.72
C LYS A 225 -3.43 16.55 16.19
N PRO A 226 -2.28 16.45 16.87
CA PRO A 226 -2.14 17.02 18.19
C PRO A 226 -2.61 18.46 18.13
N LYS A 227 -3.66 18.82 18.88
CA LYS A 227 -4.00 20.23 19.07
C LYS A 227 -2.72 20.85 19.60
N ALA A 228 -2.20 21.85 18.91
CA ALA A 228 -1.14 22.68 19.46
C ALA A 228 -1.66 23.21 20.78
N VAL A 229 -1.31 22.55 21.88
CA VAL A 229 -1.19 23.27 23.15
C VAL A 229 -0.27 24.42 22.82
N GLU A 230 -0.62 25.62 23.28
CA GLU A 230 0.22 26.79 23.08
C GLU A 230 1.60 26.50 23.70
N LEU A 231 2.47 25.91 22.89
CA LEU A 231 3.87 25.61 23.18
C LEU A 231 4.64 26.92 23.42
N GLY A 232 4.05 28.05 23.00
CA GLY A 232 4.48 29.40 23.31
C GLY A 232 3.94 29.98 24.63
N SER A 233 3.07 29.28 25.35
CA SER A 233 2.63 29.75 26.67
C SER A 233 3.83 29.81 27.62
N PRO A 234 3.92 30.83 28.51
CA PRO A 234 5.01 30.95 29.48
C PRO A 234 5.18 29.67 30.32
N LEU A 235 4.07 28.98 30.58
CA LEU A 235 4.06 27.72 31.32
C LEU A 235 4.70 26.58 30.52
N ALA A 236 4.36 26.40 29.25
CA ALA A 236 4.96 25.36 28.42
C ALA A 236 6.48 25.54 28.26
N ARG A 237 6.94 26.78 28.07
CA ARG A 237 8.38 27.11 28.01
C ARG A 237 9.09 26.77 29.31
N ARG A 238 8.50 27.15 30.45
CA ARG A 238 9.09 26.88 31.76
C ARG A 238 9.21 25.39 32.06
N ILE A 239 8.18 24.61 31.72
CA ILE A 239 8.19 23.15 31.87
C ILE A 239 9.31 22.54 31.00
N ALA A 240 9.41 22.96 29.73
CA ALA A 240 10.42 22.45 28.81
C ALA A 240 11.85 22.83 29.26
N GLU A 241 12.07 24.05 29.73
CA GLU A 241 13.36 24.50 30.28
C GLU A 241 13.75 23.70 31.53
N PHE A 242 12.80 23.49 32.44
CA PHE A 242 13.05 22.73 33.66
C PHE A 242 13.44 21.28 33.35
N LEU A 243 12.73 20.61 32.44
CA LEU A 243 13.05 19.24 32.05
C LEU A 243 14.36 19.14 31.27
N ARG A 244 14.67 20.15 30.43
CA ARG A 244 15.95 20.21 29.74
C ARG A 244 17.12 20.44 30.70
N ALA A 245 16.93 21.28 31.72
CA ALA A 245 17.94 21.53 32.75
C ALA A 245 18.14 20.31 33.66
N ALA A 246 17.09 19.54 33.91
CA ALA A 246 17.17 18.33 34.71
C ALA A 246 17.88 17.16 33.97
N GLY A 247 17.90 17.17 32.64
CA GLY A 247 18.61 16.19 31.83
C GLY A 247 18.21 14.75 32.18
N ASP A 248 19.17 13.97 32.68
CA ASP A 248 19.00 12.55 33.01
C ASP A 248 18.42 12.32 34.42
N ALA A 249 18.30 13.37 35.25
CA ALA A 249 17.76 13.28 36.61
C ALA A 249 16.24 13.05 36.66
N ALA A 250 15.55 13.15 35.52
CA ALA A 250 14.17 12.72 35.29
C ALA A 250 13.19 13.12 36.42
N PRO A 251 12.88 14.42 36.58
CA PRO A 251 12.14 14.89 37.75
C PRO A 251 10.71 14.32 37.78
N GLY A 252 10.21 14.14 39.00
CA GLY A 252 8.87 13.64 39.25
C GLY A 252 7.79 14.74 39.13
N ARG A 253 6.52 14.34 39.14
CA ARG A 253 5.38 15.28 39.04
C ARG A 253 5.38 16.34 40.16
N ALA A 254 5.76 15.96 41.37
CA ALA A 254 5.80 16.87 42.52
C ALA A 254 6.86 17.99 42.32
N GLU A 255 8.03 17.63 41.81
CA GLU A 255 9.12 18.58 41.54
C GLU A 255 8.75 19.54 40.41
N LEU A 256 8.07 19.04 39.38
CA LEU A 256 7.54 19.88 38.32
C LEU A 256 6.53 20.90 38.87
N LEU A 257 5.57 20.44 39.67
CA LEU A 257 4.56 21.30 40.29
C LEU A 257 5.20 22.42 41.13
N GLU A 258 6.22 22.11 41.92
CA GLU A 258 6.98 23.13 42.66
C GLU A 258 7.70 24.12 41.71
N ALA A 259 8.32 23.63 40.63
CA ALA A 259 9.05 24.46 39.68
C ALA A 259 8.17 25.44 38.87
N VAL A 260 6.90 25.09 38.65
CA VAL A 260 5.93 25.95 37.91
C VAL A 260 4.90 26.67 38.76
N LYS A 261 4.91 26.50 40.09
CA LYS A 261 4.03 27.23 41.02
C LYS A 261 4.02 28.75 40.81
N GLY A 262 5.14 29.33 40.39
CA GLY A 262 5.26 30.77 40.10
C GLY A 262 4.50 31.25 38.85
N ILE A 263 4.01 30.33 38.00
CA ILE A 263 3.30 30.66 36.75
C ILE A 263 1.86 30.13 36.78
N SER A 264 1.64 28.92 37.31
CA SER A 264 0.29 28.37 37.53
C SER A 264 0.26 27.52 38.78
N ALA A 265 -0.64 27.87 39.70
CA ALA A 265 -0.89 27.11 40.90
C ALA A 265 -1.94 26.00 40.71
N ASP A 266 -2.64 25.95 39.57
CA ASP A 266 -3.63 24.91 39.28
C ASP A 266 -2.96 23.64 38.72
N PRO A 267 -2.98 22.50 39.46
CA PRO A 267 -2.38 21.25 39.02
C PRO A 267 -3.04 20.70 37.75
N LYS A 268 -4.33 20.96 37.52
CA LYS A 268 -5.05 20.47 36.33
C LYS A 268 -4.59 21.21 35.07
N ALA A 269 -4.31 22.51 35.19
CA ALA A 269 -3.77 23.31 34.09
C ALA A 269 -2.35 22.86 33.72
N VAL A 270 -1.51 22.56 34.72
CA VAL A 270 -0.15 22.03 34.52
C VAL A 270 -0.19 20.67 33.82
N GLU A 271 -1.00 19.72 34.31
CA GLU A 271 -1.15 18.41 33.68
C GLU A 271 -1.66 18.50 32.24
N LYS A 272 -2.60 19.41 31.94
CA LYS A 272 -3.07 19.62 30.57
C LYS A 272 -1.95 20.08 29.63
N VAL A 273 -1.01 20.89 30.12
CA VAL A 273 0.16 21.34 29.34
C VAL A 273 1.23 20.26 29.26
N VAL A 274 1.47 19.49 30.32
CA VAL A 274 2.36 18.33 30.30
C VAL A 274 1.85 17.28 29.31
N ASP A 275 0.56 16.94 29.34
CA ASP A 275 -0.06 16.05 28.36
C ASP A 275 0.01 16.64 26.95
N GLY A 276 -0.05 17.96 26.80
CA GLY A 276 0.17 18.65 25.54
C GLY A 276 1.58 18.51 25.01
N LEU A 277 2.57 18.72 25.88
CA LEU A 277 3.99 18.61 25.60
C LEU A 277 4.40 17.16 25.32
N ALA A 278 3.84 16.21 26.07
CA ALA A 278 3.98 14.78 25.82
C ALA A 278 3.39 14.40 24.46
N ARG A 279 2.19 14.89 24.13
CA ARG A 279 1.57 14.78 22.80
C ARG A 279 2.23 15.64 21.71
N SER A 280 3.31 16.35 22.00
CA SER A 280 4.10 17.04 20.96
C SER A 280 5.49 16.43 20.79
N GLY A 281 5.80 15.38 21.56
CA GLY A 281 7.11 14.74 21.58
C GLY A 281 8.21 15.59 22.25
N GLY A 282 7.83 16.70 22.90
CA GLY A 282 8.73 17.53 23.70
C GLY A 282 9.05 16.90 25.06
N ILE A 283 8.16 16.06 25.58
CA ILE A 283 8.34 15.33 26.85
C ILE A 283 7.98 13.87 26.64
N VAL A 284 8.64 12.96 27.36
CA VAL A 284 8.27 11.54 27.43
C VAL A 284 8.03 11.16 28.89
N ARG A 285 6.90 10.49 29.16
CA ARG A 285 6.52 10.04 30.51
C ARG A 285 6.92 8.58 30.69
N VAL A 286 7.80 8.31 31.66
CA VAL A 286 8.23 6.95 32.02
C VAL A 286 7.84 6.68 33.47
N LYS A 287 6.75 5.94 33.67
CA LYS A 287 6.09 5.77 34.98
C LYS A 287 5.76 7.13 35.62
N GLU A 288 6.43 7.48 36.71
CA GLU A 288 6.26 8.73 37.46
C GLU A 288 7.24 9.83 37.05
N LEU A 289 8.20 9.51 36.18
CA LEU A 289 9.27 10.41 35.77
C LEU A 289 8.95 11.06 34.42
N LEU A 290 9.39 12.31 34.27
CA LEU A 290 9.24 13.08 33.05
C LEU A 290 10.61 13.36 32.45
N PHE A 291 10.79 13.02 31.18
CA PHE A 291 12.03 13.26 30.43
C PHE A 291 11.80 14.28 29.33
N ASP A 292 12.80 15.09 29.05
CA ASP A 292 12.84 15.84 27.79
C ASP A 292 12.97 14.85 26.62
N GLY A 293 12.15 15.04 25.57
CA GLY A 293 12.12 14.13 24.44
C GLY A 293 13.43 14.07 23.65
N ALA A 294 14.23 15.13 23.64
CA ALA A 294 15.55 15.13 23.01
C ALA A 294 16.60 14.43 23.87
N ALA A 295 16.56 14.62 25.20
CA ALA A 295 17.43 13.90 26.14
C ALA A 295 17.23 12.37 26.03
N LEU A 296 15.97 11.92 26.04
CA LEU A 296 15.68 10.48 25.95
C LEU A 296 16.09 9.87 24.60
N ARG A 297 15.92 10.62 23.49
CA ARG A 297 16.44 10.20 22.17
C ARG A 297 17.96 10.06 22.18
N GLY A 298 18.68 10.99 22.80
CA GLY A 298 20.13 10.89 22.97
C GLY A 298 20.56 9.65 23.77
N ILE A 299 19.83 9.32 24.85
CA ILE A 299 20.07 8.08 25.60
C ILE A 299 19.81 6.85 24.74
N GLN A 300 18.71 6.86 23.98
CA GLN A 300 18.35 5.76 23.08
C GLN A 300 19.41 5.55 21.98
N GLU A 301 19.92 6.62 21.38
CA GLU A 301 20.98 6.56 20.38
C GLU A 301 22.29 6.01 20.96
N LYS A 302 22.69 6.46 22.15
CA LYS A 302 23.86 5.91 22.85
C LYS A 302 23.69 4.42 23.14
N LEU A 303 22.50 4.02 23.62
CA LEU A 303 22.18 2.62 23.90
C LEU A 303 22.24 1.75 22.65
N VAL A 304 21.64 2.21 21.54
CA VAL A 304 21.68 1.50 20.27
C VAL A 304 23.11 1.39 19.75
N ALA A 305 23.91 2.46 19.84
CA ALA A 305 25.32 2.45 19.44
C ALA A 305 26.17 1.50 20.31
N PHE A 306 25.86 1.39 21.60
CA PHE A 306 26.53 0.47 22.52
C PHE A 306 26.18 -0.98 22.20
N LEU A 307 24.88 -1.29 22.02
CA LEU A 307 24.40 -2.62 21.67
C LEU A 307 24.88 -3.05 20.28
N ALA A 308 24.99 -2.13 19.31
CA ALA A 308 25.55 -2.44 18.00
C ALA A 308 27.03 -2.88 18.07
N LYS A 309 27.78 -2.44 19.09
CA LYS A 309 29.20 -2.80 19.27
C LYS A 309 29.42 -4.02 20.15
N ARG A 310 28.61 -4.22 21.19
CA ARG A 310 28.83 -5.27 22.22
C ARG A 310 27.75 -6.36 22.26
N GLY A 311 26.62 -6.18 21.58
CA GLY A 311 25.52 -7.15 21.51
C GLY A 311 24.64 -7.21 22.76
N GLU A 312 25.21 -7.07 23.96
CA GLU A 312 24.52 -7.09 25.24
C GLU A 312 24.93 -5.89 26.12
N ILE A 313 24.08 -5.54 27.09
CA ILE A 313 24.35 -4.49 28.07
C ILE A 313 23.89 -4.92 29.46
N THR A 314 24.70 -4.63 30.48
CA THR A 314 24.35 -4.86 31.88
C THR A 314 23.89 -3.57 32.57
N VAL A 315 23.15 -3.69 33.68
CA VAL A 315 22.64 -2.54 34.45
C VAL A 315 23.75 -1.58 34.94
N PRO A 316 24.94 -2.05 35.38
CA PRO A 316 26.06 -1.17 35.72
C PRO A 316 26.61 -0.40 34.51
N GLU A 317 26.79 -1.08 33.37
CA GLU A 317 27.28 -0.45 32.13
C GLU A 317 26.31 0.58 31.58
N PHE A 318 25.00 0.36 31.76
CA PHE A 318 23.99 1.36 31.44
C PHE A 318 24.16 2.64 32.29
N LYS A 319 24.38 2.49 33.61
CA LYS A 319 24.63 3.61 34.52
C LYS A 319 25.93 4.38 34.25
N GLU A 320 26.95 3.73 33.68
CA GLU A 320 28.19 4.43 33.28
C GLU A 320 28.03 5.20 31.97
N MET A 321 27.03 4.86 31.16
CA MET A 321 26.79 5.44 29.83
C MET A 321 25.84 6.66 29.84
N THR A 322 24.87 6.66 30.76
CA THR A 322 23.91 7.75 31.00
C THR A 322 24.31 8.55 32.21
#